data_AF-A0A9P0Q647-F1
#
_entry.id   AF-A0A9P0Q647-F1
#
_cell.length_a   1.000
_cell.length_b   1.000
_cell.length_c   1.000
_cell.angle_alpha   90.00
_cell.angle_beta   90.00
_cell.angle_gamma   90.00
#
_symmetry.space_group_name_H-M   'P 1'
#
loop_
_entity.id
_entity.type
_entity.pdbx_description
1 polymer ?
#
loop_
_entity_poly.entity_id
_entity_poly.type
_entity_poly.pdbx_seq_one_letter_code
_entity_poly.pdbx_strand_id
1 'polypeptide(L)'
;MIQHFPPEALTAYHKQIFFLLFKRLSSSKTTKYVINLIVFFCMYAVKYSANQLVSTIDGIQAQMFGMLLEKLLITELQKVAGNVDRKIVACGITKLLCDCPEMYTGAYQKYWSPLLQALVAFFEMPVDESTLPDDHFIEVDDTPTFQTASAKLNFANSTKNDPLEAVSEPRQFLVQNLSTLGRSQPGRLPTLISNTSADCQRILQQYCAKFSVQLV
;
A
#
# COMPACT_ATOMS: atom_id res chain seq x y z
N MET A 1 6.24 13.26 -8.47
CA MET A 1 5.25 14.36 -8.31
C MET A 1 4.91 14.58 -6.84
N ILE A 2 4.22 13.64 -6.18
CA ILE A 2 3.86 13.79 -4.75
C ILE A 2 5.04 14.04 -3.82
N GLN A 3 6.25 13.57 -4.14
CA GLN A 3 7.46 13.80 -3.32
C GLN A 3 8.05 15.22 -3.44
N HIS A 4 7.88 15.90 -4.57
CA HIS A 4 8.64 17.12 -4.89
C HIS A 4 7.78 18.38 -5.06
N PHE A 5 6.45 18.25 -5.08
CA PHE A 5 5.55 19.40 -5.14
C PHE A 5 5.16 19.86 -3.74
N PRO A 6 4.97 21.17 -3.52
CA PRO A 6 4.34 21.68 -2.30
C PRO A 6 2.95 21.07 -2.14
N PRO A 7 2.59 20.56 -0.94
CA PRO A 7 1.27 19.98 -0.68
C PRO A 7 0.10 20.87 -1.12
N GLU A 8 0.23 22.18 -0.88
CA GLU A 8 -0.79 23.19 -1.19
C GLU A 8 -1.09 23.28 -2.69
N ALA A 9 -0.08 23.16 -3.54
CA ALA A 9 -0.23 23.26 -4.99
C ALA A 9 -0.94 22.04 -5.60
N LEU A 10 -0.81 20.87 -4.97
CA LEU A 10 -1.36 19.61 -5.52
C LEU A 10 -2.74 19.26 -4.94
N THR A 11 -3.09 19.80 -3.77
CA THR A 11 -4.32 19.43 -3.04
C THR A 11 -5.59 19.60 -3.88
N ALA A 12 -5.69 20.68 -4.67
CA ALA A 12 -6.85 20.93 -5.54
C ALA A 12 -7.02 19.88 -6.65
N TYR A 13 -5.95 19.20 -7.04
CA TYR A 13 -5.93 18.25 -8.14
C TYR A 13 -5.95 16.79 -7.69
N HIS A 14 -5.85 16.50 -6.39
CA HIS A 14 -5.81 15.12 -5.88
C HIS A 14 -6.99 14.27 -6.35
N LYS A 15 -8.22 14.80 -6.26
CA LYS A 15 -9.41 14.06 -6.74
C LYS A 15 -9.34 13.75 -8.23
N GLN A 16 -8.90 14.70 -9.05
CA GLN A 16 -8.81 14.51 -10.50
C GLN A 16 -7.70 13.51 -10.88
N ILE A 17 -6.56 13.57 -10.20
CA ILE A 17 -5.47 12.60 -10.37
C ILE A 17 -5.97 11.19 -10.05
N PHE A 18 -6.63 11.02 -8.90
CA PHE A 18 -7.17 9.73 -8.49
C PHE A 18 -8.24 9.23 -9.45
N PHE A 19 -9.13 10.10 -9.91
CA PHE A 19 -10.14 9.75 -10.91
C PHE A 19 -9.50 9.25 -12.22
N LEU A 20 -8.45 9.90 -12.72
CA LEU A 20 -7.72 9.44 -13.90
C LEU A 20 -7.03 8.09 -13.68
N LEU A 21 -6.44 7.88 -12.50
CA LEU A 21 -5.84 6.59 -12.14
C LEU A 21 -6.89 5.48 -12.10
N PHE A 22 -8.07 5.74 -11.55
CA PHE A 22 -9.16 4.77 -11.53
C PHE A 22 -9.77 4.53 -12.91
N LYS A 23 -9.89 5.57 -13.74
CA LYS A 23 -10.32 5.41 -15.14
C LYS A 23 -9.38 4.46 -15.88
N ARG A 24 -8.08 4.63 -15.73
CA ARG A 24 -7.07 3.73 -16.30
C ARG A 24 -7.16 2.31 -15.72
N LEU A 25 -7.38 2.19 -14.40
CA LEU A 25 -7.57 0.89 -13.75
C LEU A 25 -8.75 0.12 -14.35
N SER A 26 -9.84 0.82 -14.69
CA SER A 26 -11.03 0.22 -15.29
C SER A 26 -10.90 -0.05 -16.79
N SER A 27 -10.18 0.80 -17.54
CA SER A 27 -10.09 0.69 -19.01
C SER A 27 -9.00 -0.25 -19.49
N SER A 28 -7.88 -0.35 -18.76
CA SER A 28 -6.67 -1.03 -19.22
C SER A 28 -5.86 -1.52 -18.02
N LYS A 29 -6.43 -2.48 -17.28
CA LYS A 29 -5.79 -3.10 -16.11
C LYS A 29 -4.62 -3.98 -16.56
N THR A 30 -3.45 -3.76 -15.97
CA THR A 30 -2.29 -4.64 -16.12
C THR A 30 -1.65 -4.92 -14.77
N THR A 31 -0.93 -6.03 -14.61
CA THR A 31 -0.27 -6.41 -13.34
C THR A 31 0.70 -5.31 -12.90
N LYS A 32 1.52 -4.83 -13.85
CA LYS A 32 2.47 -3.73 -13.61
C LYS A 32 1.75 -2.46 -13.15
N TYR A 33 0.60 -2.12 -13.75
CA TYR A 33 -0.15 -0.94 -13.35
C TYR A 33 -0.72 -1.09 -11.93
N VAL A 34 -1.31 -2.25 -11.61
CA VAL A 34 -1.85 -2.53 -10.27
C VAL A 34 -0.78 -2.43 -9.20
N ILE A 35 0.38 -3.05 -9.40
CA ILE A 35 1.51 -2.99 -8.47
C ILE A 35 1.93 -1.53 -8.22
N ASN A 36 2.14 -0.74 -9.28
CA ASN A 36 2.53 0.66 -9.15
C ASN A 36 1.45 1.52 -8.50
N LEU A 37 0.17 1.20 -8.73
CA LEU A 37 -0.96 1.89 -8.12
C LEU A 37 -1.02 1.63 -6.61
N ILE A 38 -0.79 0.38 -6.17
CA ILE A 38 -0.69 0.02 -4.74
C ILE A 38 0.45 0.79 -4.06
N VAL A 39 1.64 0.79 -4.67
CA VAL A 39 2.80 1.53 -4.17
C VAL A 39 2.50 3.03 -4.07
N PHE A 40 1.84 3.60 -5.09
CA PHE A 40 1.44 5.01 -5.09
C PHE A 40 0.48 5.35 -3.95
N PHE A 41 -0.57 4.55 -3.71
CA PHE A 41 -1.51 4.80 -2.62
C PHE A 41 -0.86 4.65 -1.25
N CYS A 42 0.01 3.65 -1.06
CA CYS A 42 0.76 3.49 0.17
C CYS A 42 1.72 4.67 0.40
N MET A 43 2.42 5.12 -0.64
CA MET A 43 3.26 6.32 -0.59
C MET A 43 2.45 7.57 -0.23
N TYR A 44 1.25 7.72 -0.79
CA TYR A 44 0.35 8.82 -0.47
C TYR A 44 -0.08 8.78 1.00
N ALA A 45 -0.44 7.60 1.52
CA ALA A 45 -0.81 7.41 2.92
C ALA A 45 0.32 7.77 3.88
N VAL A 46 1.57 7.40 3.55
CA VAL A 46 2.74 7.73 4.38
C VAL A 46 3.10 9.21 4.31
N LYS A 47 3.04 9.83 3.12
CA LYS A 47 3.46 11.23 2.94
C LYS A 47 2.42 12.23 3.44
N TYR A 48 1.14 11.98 3.19
CA TYR A 48 0.07 12.92 3.53
C TYR A 48 -0.68 12.44 4.77
N SER A 49 -1.54 11.44 4.59
CA SER A 49 -2.28 10.79 5.67
C SER A 49 -3.09 9.63 5.11
N ALA A 50 -3.17 8.55 5.88
CA ALA A 50 -4.12 7.47 5.63
C ALA A 50 -5.57 7.99 5.58
N ASN A 51 -5.96 8.92 6.45
CA ASN A 51 -7.32 9.50 6.47
C ASN A 51 -7.63 10.28 5.20
N GLN A 52 -6.67 11.10 4.75
CA GLN A 52 -6.87 11.87 3.53
C GLN A 52 -6.96 10.96 2.30
N LEU A 53 -6.22 9.85 2.28
CA LEU A 53 -6.34 8.85 1.21
C LEU A 53 -7.77 8.31 1.11
N VAL A 54 -8.32 7.82 2.23
CA VAL A 54 -9.69 7.27 2.29
C VAL A 54 -10.71 8.33 1.89
N SER A 55 -10.64 9.52 2.49
CA SER A 55 -11.55 10.63 2.19
C SER A 55 -11.50 11.09 0.73
N THR A 56 -10.31 11.08 0.11
CA THR A 56 -10.15 11.46 -1.29
C THR A 56 -10.78 10.43 -2.22
N ILE A 57 -10.58 9.15 -1.94
CA ILE A 57 -11.12 8.04 -2.75
C ILE A 57 -12.65 7.99 -2.62
N ASP A 58 -13.17 8.02 -1.39
CA ASP A 58 -14.63 7.98 -1.17
C ASP A 58 -15.32 9.27 -1.63
N GLY A 59 -14.58 10.38 -1.68
CA GLY A 59 -15.03 11.64 -2.26
C GLY A 59 -15.17 11.61 -3.80
N ILE A 60 -14.71 10.57 -4.48
CA ILE A 60 -14.97 10.30 -5.90
C ILE A 60 -16.26 9.48 -6.04
N GLN A 61 -16.37 8.39 -5.28
CA GLN A 61 -17.55 7.55 -5.19
C GLN A 61 -17.63 6.92 -3.80
N ALA A 62 -18.81 6.96 -3.17
CA ALA A 62 -19.01 6.40 -1.85
C ALA A 62 -18.65 4.90 -1.80
N GLN A 63 -17.95 4.48 -0.74
CA GLN A 63 -17.51 3.10 -0.51
C GLN A 63 -16.50 2.56 -1.53
N MET A 64 -15.93 3.43 -2.38
CA MET A 64 -14.93 3.04 -3.37
C MET A 64 -13.63 2.56 -2.71
N PHE A 65 -13.28 3.09 -1.53
CA PHE A 65 -12.11 2.62 -0.79
C PHE A 65 -12.25 1.16 -0.35
N GLY A 66 -13.46 0.72 0.03
CA GLY A 66 -13.75 -0.69 0.34
C GLY A 66 -13.45 -1.62 -0.84
N MET A 67 -13.84 -1.21 -2.07
CA MET A 67 -13.53 -1.99 -3.28
C MET A 67 -12.02 -2.07 -3.55
N LEU A 68 -11.28 -0.99 -3.27
CA LEU A 68 -9.83 -0.96 -3.42
C LEU A 68 -9.13 -1.86 -2.41
N LEU A 69 -9.59 -1.87 -1.16
CA LEU A 69 -9.08 -2.78 -0.13
C LEU A 69 -9.20 -4.23 -0.59
N GLU A 70 -10.41 -4.63 -0.99
CA GLU A 70 -10.73 -6.00 -1.35
C GLU A 70 -10.03 -6.46 -2.64
N LYS A 71 -10.16 -5.68 -3.71
CA LYS A 71 -9.72 -6.08 -5.05
C LYS A 71 -8.24 -5.81 -5.33
N LEU A 72 -7.61 -4.89 -4.59
CA LEU A 72 -6.21 -4.52 -4.81
C LEU A 72 -5.34 -4.80 -3.58
N LEU A 73 -5.59 -4.13 -2.45
CA LEU A 73 -4.68 -4.19 -1.30
C LEU A 73 -4.65 -5.54 -0.58
N ILE A 74 -5.73 -6.33 -0.63
CA ILE A 74 -5.76 -7.66 -0.01
C ILE A 74 -5.35 -8.72 -1.03
N THR A 75 -5.89 -8.64 -2.26
CA THR A 75 -5.71 -9.68 -3.28
C THR A 75 -4.36 -9.61 -4.00
N GLU A 76 -3.86 -8.41 -4.30
CA GLU A 76 -2.73 -8.21 -5.23
C GLU A 76 -1.45 -7.75 -4.51
N LEU A 77 -1.49 -7.62 -3.18
CA LEU A 77 -0.38 -7.13 -2.36
C LEU A 77 0.88 -7.97 -2.50
N GLN A 78 0.73 -9.30 -2.55
CA GLN A 78 1.86 -10.23 -2.62
C GLN A 78 2.70 -10.06 -3.91
N LYS A 79 2.13 -9.44 -4.94
CA LYS A 79 2.79 -9.18 -6.23
C LYS A 79 3.74 -7.99 -6.22
N VAL A 80 3.72 -7.17 -5.16
CA VAL A 80 4.63 -6.03 -5.06
C VAL A 80 6.07 -6.53 -4.86
N ALA A 81 6.92 -6.24 -5.84
CA ALA A 81 8.33 -6.58 -5.86
C ALA A 81 9.23 -5.36 -5.61
N GLY A 82 10.50 -5.60 -5.28
CA GLY A 82 11.51 -4.56 -5.08
C GLY A 82 11.58 -4.01 -3.65
N ASN A 83 12.79 -3.85 -3.12
CA ASN A 83 13.01 -3.55 -1.70
C ASN A 83 12.36 -2.22 -1.25
N VAL A 84 12.54 -1.16 -2.03
CA VAL A 84 11.98 0.17 -1.71
C VAL A 84 10.46 0.17 -1.80
N ASP A 85 9.90 -0.40 -2.87
CA ASP A 85 8.46 -0.41 -3.11
C ASP A 85 7.75 -1.26 -2.04
N ARG A 86 8.32 -2.41 -1.67
CA ARG A 86 7.81 -3.25 -0.58
C ARG A 86 7.85 -2.56 0.77
N LYS A 87 8.92 -1.80 1.06
CA LYS A 87 9.04 -0.99 2.27
C LYS A 87 7.97 0.10 2.34
N ILE A 88 7.75 0.83 1.23
CA ILE A 88 6.69 1.84 1.13
C ILE A 88 5.32 1.22 1.39
N VAL A 89 5.03 0.08 0.76
CA VAL A 89 3.75 -0.60 0.90
C VAL A 89 3.53 -1.10 2.32
N ALA A 90 4.54 -1.72 2.93
CA ALA A 90 4.46 -2.16 4.32
C ALA A 90 4.17 -1.01 5.29
N CYS A 91 4.85 0.12 5.13
CA CYS A 91 4.63 1.30 5.96
C CYS A 91 3.26 1.94 5.70
N GLY A 92 2.82 2.02 4.43
CA GLY A 92 1.53 2.59 4.05
C GLY A 92 0.34 1.77 4.56
N ILE A 93 0.41 0.43 4.47
CA ILE A 93 -0.62 -0.44 5.04
C ILE A 93 -0.62 -0.35 6.56
N THR A 94 0.56 -0.30 7.20
CA THR A 94 0.65 -0.06 8.65
C THR A 94 -0.07 1.23 9.05
N LYS A 95 0.15 2.33 8.29
CA LYS A 95 -0.52 3.61 8.51
C LYS A 95 -2.02 3.52 8.28
N LEU A 96 -2.49 2.77 7.27
CA LEU A 96 -3.91 2.50 7.07
C LEU A 96 -4.52 1.74 8.26
N LEU A 97 -3.84 0.73 8.79
CA LEU A 97 -4.34 -0.06 9.91
C LEU A 97 -4.36 0.70 11.24
N CYS A 98 -3.41 1.62 11.47
CA CYS A 98 -3.18 2.24 12.77
C CYS A 98 -3.61 3.70 12.87
N ASP A 99 -3.52 4.47 11.78
CA ASP A 99 -3.73 5.92 11.79
C ASP A 99 -5.04 6.31 11.09
N CYS A 100 -5.84 5.32 10.66
CA CYS A 100 -7.12 5.54 9.99
C CYS A 100 -8.34 5.08 10.81
N PRO A 101 -9.08 5.99 11.49
CA PRO A 101 -10.26 5.63 12.26
C PRO A 101 -11.32 4.88 11.45
N GLU A 102 -11.46 5.16 10.15
CA GLU A 102 -12.38 4.43 9.28
C GLU A 102 -12.05 2.93 9.18
N MET A 103 -10.77 2.57 9.37
CA MET A 103 -10.28 1.19 9.33
C MET A 103 -10.46 0.42 10.63
N TYR A 104 -10.54 1.07 11.80
CA TYR A 104 -10.63 0.37 13.09
C TYR A 104 -11.86 0.75 13.95
N THR A 105 -12.58 1.80 13.57
CA THR A 105 -13.87 2.22 14.18
C THR A 105 -14.99 2.51 13.18
N GLY A 106 -14.68 2.70 11.90
CA GLY A 106 -15.64 3.14 10.89
C GLY A 106 -16.09 2.05 9.91
N ALA A 107 -16.46 2.48 8.70
CA ALA A 107 -17.13 1.63 7.71
C ALA A 107 -16.28 0.46 7.20
N TYR A 108 -14.95 0.55 7.34
CA TYR A 108 -14.00 -0.41 6.79
C TYR A 108 -13.41 -1.35 7.84
N GLN A 109 -13.92 -1.36 9.07
CA GLN A 109 -13.45 -2.22 10.16
C GLN A 109 -13.39 -3.71 9.77
N LYS A 110 -14.35 -4.18 8.95
CA LYS A 110 -14.39 -5.56 8.46
C LYS A 110 -13.15 -5.96 7.64
N TYR A 111 -12.45 -4.99 7.03
CA TYR A 111 -11.25 -5.23 6.23
C TYR A 111 -9.96 -5.18 7.05
N TRP A 112 -10.01 -4.77 8.32
CA TRP A 112 -8.82 -4.64 9.16
C TRP A 112 -8.08 -5.97 9.33
N SER A 113 -8.81 -7.01 9.76
CA SER A 113 -8.25 -8.35 10.00
C SER A 113 -7.71 -9.02 8.73
N PRO A 114 -8.41 -9.03 7.57
CA PRO A 114 -7.83 -9.58 6.34
C PRO A 114 -6.67 -8.75 5.81
N LEU A 115 -6.68 -7.41 5.97
CA LEU A 115 -5.56 -6.57 5.55
C LEU A 115 -4.31 -6.79 6.40
N LEU A 116 -4.45 -6.94 7.73
CA LEU A 116 -3.32 -7.31 8.59
C LEU A 116 -2.74 -8.68 8.21
N GLN A 117 -3.61 -9.66 7.92
CA GLN A 117 -3.16 -10.97 7.47
C GLN A 117 -2.41 -10.89 6.14
N ALA A 118 -2.93 -10.11 5.17
CA ALA A 118 -2.25 -9.86 3.91
C ALA A 118 -0.89 -9.19 4.13
N LEU A 119 -0.76 -8.26 5.08
CA LEU A 119 0.52 -7.64 5.42
C LEU A 119 1.51 -8.61 6.09
N VAL A 120 1.03 -9.50 6.97
CA VAL A 120 1.90 -10.53 7.59
C VAL A 120 2.36 -11.54 6.54
N ALA A 121 1.45 -12.02 5.71
CA ALA A 121 1.72 -12.81 4.51
C ALA A 121 2.77 -12.13 3.61
N PHE A 122 2.59 -10.84 3.38
CA PHE A 122 3.52 -10.03 2.58
C PHE A 122 4.94 -10.08 3.12
N PHE A 123 5.15 -10.09 4.44
CA PHE A 123 6.50 -10.20 5.00
C PHE A 123 7.12 -11.58 4.90
N GLU A 124 6.31 -12.63 5.07
CA GLU A 124 6.80 -13.99 5.32
C GLU A 124 6.78 -14.87 4.06
N MET A 125 5.94 -14.55 3.08
CA MET A 125 5.82 -15.30 1.83
C MET A 125 6.67 -14.67 0.71
N PRO A 126 7.15 -15.49 -0.25
CA PRO A 126 7.83 -14.98 -1.43
C PRO A 126 6.89 -14.11 -2.28
N VAL A 127 7.47 -13.27 -3.13
CA VAL A 127 6.71 -12.45 -4.07
C VAL A 127 5.89 -13.35 -4.99
N ASP A 128 4.63 -12.98 -5.22
CA ASP A 128 3.78 -13.64 -6.21
C ASP A 128 4.15 -13.11 -7.61
N GLU A 129 4.69 -13.98 -8.45
CA GLU A 129 5.10 -13.66 -9.82
C GLU A 129 3.97 -13.84 -10.85
N SER A 130 2.76 -14.21 -10.40
CA SER A 130 1.62 -14.38 -11.30
C SER A 130 1.14 -13.07 -11.91
N THR A 131 0.81 -13.12 -13.21
CA THR A 131 0.25 -12.01 -13.97
C THR A 131 -1.25 -12.18 -14.18
N LEU A 132 -1.95 -11.09 -14.46
CA LEU A 132 -3.36 -11.14 -14.81
C LEU A 132 -3.57 -11.94 -16.12
N PRO A 133 -4.72 -12.62 -16.29
CA PRO A 133 -4.99 -13.39 -17.52
C PRO A 133 -4.96 -12.52 -18.79
N ASP A 134 -5.46 -11.28 -18.67
CA ASP A 134 -5.53 -10.29 -19.75
C ASP A 134 -4.29 -9.39 -19.82
N ASP A 135 -3.19 -9.76 -19.15
CA ASP A 135 -1.91 -9.03 -19.19
C ASP A 135 -1.17 -9.23 -20.53
N HIS A 136 -1.91 -9.56 -21.59
CA HIS A 136 -1.47 -9.40 -22.97
C HIS A 136 -1.58 -7.92 -23.35
N PHE A 137 -0.60 -7.14 -22.90
CA PHE A 137 -0.20 -6.01 -23.70
C PHE A 137 0.42 -6.61 -24.98
N ILE A 138 -0.40 -6.83 -26.00
CA ILE A 138 0.12 -6.87 -27.36
C ILE A 138 0.69 -5.46 -27.53
N GLU A 139 2.01 -5.33 -27.47
CA GLU A 139 2.66 -4.24 -28.18
C GLU A 139 2.11 -4.38 -29.60
N VAL A 140 1.10 -3.58 -29.94
CA VAL A 140 0.81 -3.31 -31.33
C VAL A 140 2.12 -2.71 -31.79
N ASP A 141 2.92 -3.54 -32.43
CA ASP A 141 4.15 -3.17 -33.10
C ASP A 141 3.71 -2.11 -34.09
N ASP A 142 3.74 -0.86 -33.64
CA ASP A 142 3.44 0.30 -34.44
C ASP A 142 4.39 0.17 -35.62
N THR A 143 3.81 -0.11 -36.78
CA THR A 143 4.40 -0.09 -38.13
C THR A 143 5.76 0.62 -38.14
N PRO A 144 6.85 -0.02 -38.61
CA PRO A 144 8.23 0.38 -38.35
C PRO A 144 8.50 1.79 -38.84
N THR A 145 8.29 2.76 -37.96
CA THR A 145 8.52 4.18 -38.21
C THR A 145 9.26 4.72 -37.00
N PHE A 146 10.59 4.88 -37.20
CA PHE A 146 11.55 5.45 -36.26
C PHE A 146 11.72 4.69 -34.93
N GLN A 147 12.82 3.95 -34.81
CA GLN A 147 13.31 3.41 -33.54
C GLN A 147 13.49 4.56 -32.52
N THR A 148 12.65 4.60 -31.49
CA THR A 148 12.84 5.45 -30.30
C THR A 148 13.75 4.76 -29.29
N ALA A 149 14.95 4.38 -29.73
CA ALA A 149 15.95 3.80 -28.83
C ALA A 149 16.43 4.88 -27.83
N SER A 150 15.96 4.80 -26.59
CA SER A 150 16.48 5.63 -25.50
C SER A 150 17.85 5.11 -25.07
N ALA A 151 18.91 5.89 -25.31
CA ALA A 151 20.25 5.55 -24.86
C ALA A 151 20.36 5.81 -23.35
N LYS A 152 20.38 4.73 -22.54
CA LYS A 152 20.64 4.84 -21.11
C LYS A 152 22.13 5.21 -20.89
N LEU A 153 22.37 6.37 -20.30
CA LEU A 153 23.73 6.82 -20.00
C LEU A 153 24.29 6.02 -18.82
N ASN A 154 25.28 5.17 -19.07
CA ASN A 154 25.88 4.28 -18.05
C ASN A 154 26.42 5.01 -16.81
N PHE A 155 26.78 6.29 -16.93
CA PHE A 155 27.30 7.12 -15.83
C PHE A 155 26.27 8.03 -15.16
N ALA A 156 25.03 8.07 -15.67
CA ALA A 156 23.92 8.85 -15.09
C ALA A 156 22.83 7.92 -14.55
N ASN A 157 23.24 6.88 -13.82
CA ASN A 157 22.29 6.00 -13.15
C ASN A 157 21.65 6.76 -11.96
N SER A 158 20.37 7.10 -12.07
CA SER A 158 19.59 7.59 -10.95
C SER A 158 19.26 6.43 -10.01
N THR A 159 19.93 6.35 -8.87
CA THR A 159 19.54 5.44 -7.79
C THR A 159 18.12 5.80 -7.34
N LYS A 160 17.22 4.82 -7.28
CA LYS A 160 15.86 5.02 -6.76
C LYS A 160 16.01 5.42 -5.28
N ASN A 161 15.85 6.71 -4.97
CA ASN A 161 15.95 7.22 -3.61
C ASN A 161 14.85 6.58 -2.74
N ASP A 162 15.21 6.11 -1.55
CA ASP A 162 14.26 5.53 -0.61
C ASP A 162 13.58 6.66 0.16
N PRO A 163 12.29 6.94 -0.07
CA PRO A 163 11.63 8.05 0.60
C PRO A 163 11.42 7.82 2.11
N LEU A 164 11.68 6.60 2.60
CA LEU A 164 11.47 6.17 3.98
C LEU A 164 12.77 5.75 4.66
N GLU A 165 13.90 6.39 4.34
CA GLU A 165 15.23 6.12 4.93
C GLU A 165 15.21 6.00 6.47
N ALA A 166 14.35 6.78 7.15
CA ALA A 166 14.20 6.73 8.61
C ALA A 166 13.66 5.39 9.15
N VAL A 167 12.97 4.59 8.34
CA VAL A 167 12.42 3.29 8.75
C VAL A 167 13.40 2.19 8.37
N SER A 168 14.15 1.63 9.33
CA SER A 168 15.11 0.57 9.00
C SER A 168 14.43 -0.79 8.77
N GLU A 169 13.45 -1.16 9.59
CA GLU A 169 12.77 -2.46 9.55
C GLU A 169 11.24 -2.31 9.52
N PRO A 170 10.56 -2.63 8.42
CA PRO A 170 9.11 -2.49 8.30
C PRO A 170 8.29 -3.29 9.31
N ARG A 171 8.76 -4.47 9.75
CA ARG A 171 8.08 -5.27 10.77
C ARG A 171 8.13 -4.60 12.14
N GLN A 172 9.25 -3.95 12.46
CA GLN A 172 9.38 -3.14 13.68
C GLN A 172 8.42 -1.95 13.63
N PHE A 173 8.35 -1.28 12.49
CA PHE A 173 7.41 -0.18 12.26
C PHE A 173 5.96 -0.63 12.47
N LEU A 174 5.57 -1.80 11.95
CA LEU A 174 4.24 -2.38 12.18
C LEU A 174 3.93 -2.54 13.68
N VAL A 175 4.76 -3.26 14.42
CA VAL A 175 4.46 -3.55 15.84
C VAL A 175 4.46 -2.28 16.71
N GLN A 176 5.31 -1.30 16.40
CA GLN A 176 5.34 -0.02 17.12
C GLN A 176 4.07 0.81 16.89
N ASN A 177 3.58 0.88 15.64
CA ASN A 177 2.33 1.58 15.35
C ASN A 177 1.12 0.85 15.93
N LEU A 178 1.12 -0.50 15.92
CA LEU A 178 0.07 -1.27 16.60
C LEU A 178 0.07 -1.03 18.12
N SER A 179 1.23 -1.03 18.78
CA SER A 179 1.32 -0.71 20.21
C SER A 179 0.81 0.71 20.51
N THR A 180 1.11 1.67 19.62
CA THR A 180 0.59 3.04 19.73
C THR A 180 -0.92 3.09 19.59
N LEU A 181 -1.49 2.38 18.60
CA LEU A 181 -2.94 2.23 18.44
C LEU A 181 -3.58 1.62 19.69
N GLY A 182 -3.00 0.53 20.21
CA GLY A 182 -3.48 -0.14 21.42
C GLY A 182 -3.55 0.78 22.64
N ARG A 183 -2.48 1.57 22.87
CA ARG A 183 -2.46 2.60 23.93
C ARG A 183 -3.50 3.71 23.70
N SER A 184 -3.72 4.11 22.45
CA SER A 184 -4.68 5.16 22.12
C SER A 184 -6.14 4.70 22.21
N GLN A 185 -6.39 3.40 22.04
CA GLN A 185 -7.73 2.78 22.05
C GLN A 185 -7.70 1.44 22.82
N PRO A 186 -7.56 1.49 24.17
CA PRO A 186 -7.41 0.29 24.99
C PRO A 186 -8.54 -0.74 24.79
N GLY A 187 -8.18 -2.02 24.72
CA GLY A 187 -9.14 -3.13 24.57
C GLY A 187 -9.66 -3.37 23.15
N ARG A 188 -9.50 -2.42 22.22
CA ARG A 188 -9.94 -2.59 20.82
C ARG A 188 -9.00 -3.46 20.00
N LEU A 189 -7.71 -3.16 20.09
CA LEU A 189 -6.68 -3.84 19.29
C LEU A 189 -6.66 -5.35 19.55
N PRO A 190 -6.75 -5.85 20.80
CA PRO A 190 -6.87 -7.29 21.06
C PRO A 190 -8.06 -7.94 20.32
N THR A 191 -9.23 -7.30 20.28
CA THR A 191 -10.41 -7.82 19.56
C THR A 191 -10.20 -7.87 18.04
N LEU A 192 -9.52 -6.88 17.48
CA LEU A 192 -9.22 -6.86 16.04
C LEU A 192 -8.21 -7.95 15.66
N ILE A 193 -7.21 -8.18 16.53
CA ILE A 193 -6.20 -9.23 16.36
C ILE A 193 -6.82 -10.62 16.55
N SER A 194 -7.72 -10.81 17.52
CA SER A 194 -8.36 -12.12 17.75
C SER A 194 -9.20 -12.60 16.55
N ASN A 195 -9.66 -11.68 15.70
CA ASN A 195 -10.40 -11.99 14.48
C ASN A 195 -9.49 -12.38 13.29
N THR A 196 -8.16 -12.39 13.47
CA THR A 196 -7.20 -12.89 12.46
C THR A 196 -6.91 -14.37 12.66
N SER A 197 -6.35 -15.04 11.65
CA SER A 197 -5.93 -16.45 11.76
C SER A 197 -4.89 -16.69 12.86
N ALA A 198 -4.87 -17.91 13.41
CA ALA A 198 -3.93 -18.30 14.47
C ALA A 198 -2.46 -18.13 14.06
N ASP A 199 -2.13 -18.39 12.79
CA ASP A 199 -0.78 -18.18 12.26
C ASP A 199 -0.38 -16.71 12.25
N CYS A 200 -1.28 -15.82 11.82
CA CYS A 200 -1.04 -14.39 11.87
C CYS A 200 -0.78 -13.91 13.30
N GLN A 201 -1.59 -14.36 14.26
CA GLN A 201 -1.41 -14.03 15.68
C GLN A 201 -0.06 -14.51 16.22
N ARG A 202 0.33 -15.75 15.89
CA ARG A 202 1.62 -16.33 16.30
C ARG A 202 2.80 -15.55 15.73
N ILE A 203 2.79 -15.22 14.43
CA ILE A 203 3.85 -14.43 13.79
C ILE A 203 3.92 -13.03 14.40
N LEU A 204 2.77 -12.39 14.64
CA LEU A 204 2.73 -11.08 15.27
C LEU A 204 3.32 -11.10 16.68
N GLN A 205 3.04 -12.14 17.47
CA GLN A 205 3.66 -12.33 18.79
C GLN A 205 5.18 -12.50 18.67
N GLN A 206 5.68 -13.23 17.67
CA GLN A 206 7.12 -13.36 17.42
C GLN A 206 7.76 -12.01 17.10
N TYR A 207 7.11 -11.16 16.30
CA TYR A 207 7.61 -9.80 16.04
C TYR A 207 7.62 -8.95 17.31
N CYS A 208 6.55 -9.00 18.11
CA CYS A 208 6.46 -8.27 19.38
C CYS A 208 7.59 -8.69 20.33
N ALA A 209 7.87 -9.98 20.47
CA ALA A 209 8.97 -10.50 21.26
C ALA A 209 10.34 -10.05 20.70
N LYS A 210 10.55 -10.19 19.39
CA LYS A 210 11.81 -9.83 18.71
C LYS A 210 12.16 -8.35 18.88
N PHE A 211 11.17 -7.46 18.83
CA PHE A 211 11.36 -6.01 18.94
C PHE A 211 11.07 -5.46 20.35
N SER A 212 10.79 -6.33 21.33
CA SER A 212 10.46 -5.95 22.72
C SER A 212 9.30 -4.95 22.82
N VAL A 213 8.26 -5.16 22.01
CA VAL A 213 7.05 -4.32 21.99
C VAL A 213 5.89 -5.08 22.63
N GLN A 214 5.14 -4.40 23.51
CA GLN A 214 3.91 -4.94 24.10
C GLN A 214 2.69 -4.29 23.44
N LEU A 215 1.76 -5.14 23.01
CA LEU A 215 0.43 -4.72 22.53
C LEU A 215 -0.49 -4.68 23.75
N VAL A 216 -0.99 -3.50 24.10
CA VAL A 216 -1.91 -3.25 25.23
C VAL A 216 -3.26 -2.84 24.68
#